data_AF-A0A529PBN6-F1
#
_entry.id   AF-A0A529PBN6-F1
#
_cell.length_a   1.000
_cell.length_b   1.000
_cell.length_c   1.000
_cell.angle_alpha   90.00
_cell.angle_beta   90.00
_cell.angle_gamma   90.00
#
_symmetry.space_group_name_H-M   'P 1'
#
loop_
_entity.id
_entity.type
_entity.pdbx_description
1 polymer ?
#
loop_
_entity_poly.entity_id
_entity_poly.type
_entity_poly.pdbx_seq_one_letter_code
_entity_poly.pdbx_strand_id
1 'polypeptide(L)'
;PTESAWEFAEKIGAECYLLPVPVYADRPEQRDAFMSQRSVQDVVFRARRANIAVLSVGAFSGNSPIANYGFIKPSELEELQAAGAVGDILCYFIDVEGRPIDHEVNRRVCAFPLQDLSDIPSIILVSGGQDKVAVMRAALANTRVSVLITDEDAAKGLLSR
;
A
#
# COMPACT_ATOMS: atom_id res chain seq x y z
N PRO A 1 2.55 -3.88 10.66
CA PRO A 1 1.87 -2.59 10.30
C PRO A 1 1.13 -1.94 11.49
N THR A 2 0.38 -2.71 12.27
CA THR A 2 -0.38 -2.21 13.45
C THR A 2 0.51 -1.61 14.53
N GLU A 3 1.66 -2.22 14.79
CA GLU A 3 2.67 -1.72 15.74
C GLU A 3 3.18 -0.32 15.38
N SER A 4 3.51 -0.07 14.11
CA SER A 4 3.98 1.24 13.65
C SER A 4 2.95 2.36 13.84
N ALA A 5 1.67 2.07 13.59
CA ALA A 5 0.60 3.04 13.80
C ALA A 5 0.39 3.34 15.30
N TRP A 6 0.47 2.31 16.14
CA TRP A 6 0.37 2.46 17.59
C TRP A 6 1.52 3.29 18.17
N GLU A 7 2.76 2.93 17.86
CA GLU A 7 3.94 3.66 18.34
C GLU A 7 3.93 5.12 17.88
N PHE A 8 3.51 5.38 16.64
CA PHE A 8 3.39 6.73 16.12
C PHE A 8 2.38 7.54 16.93
N ALA A 9 1.18 6.98 17.15
CA ALA A 9 0.14 7.64 17.93
C ALA A 9 0.58 7.91 19.37
N GLU A 10 1.27 6.95 20.01
CA GLU A 10 1.81 7.10 21.37
C GLU A 10 2.82 8.26 21.45
N LYS A 11 3.75 8.35 20.49
CA LYS A 11 4.78 9.41 20.44
C LYS A 11 4.20 10.82 20.30
N ILE A 12 3.01 10.96 19.70
CA ILE A 12 2.35 12.26 19.50
C ILE A 12 1.15 12.48 20.43
N GLY A 13 0.86 11.53 21.32
CA GLY A 13 -0.30 11.61 22.23
C GLY A 13 -1.65 11.59 21.51
N ALA A 14 -1.76 10.89 20.37
CA ALA A 14 -2.98 10.80 19.58
C ALA A 14 -3.77 9.50 19.84
N GLU A 15 -5.05 9.52 19.48
CA GLU A 15 -5.87 8.31 19.42
C GLU A 15 -5.44 7.44 18.23
N CYS A 16 -5.38 6.12 18.43
CA CYS A 16 -5.08 5.15 17.39
C CYS A 16 -6.30 4.27 17.09
N TYR A 17 -6.70 4.23 15.81
CA TYR A 17 -7.77 3.38 15.32
C TYR A 17 -7.18 2.36 14.35
N LEU A 18 -7.21 1.09 14.73
CA LEU A 18 -6.67 -0.02 13.94
C LEU A 18 -7.76 -0.65 13.08
N LEU A 19 -7.41 -1.09 11.87
CA LEU A 19 -8.29 -1.85 10.98
C LEU A 19 -8.27 -3.34 11.41
N PRO A 20 -9.35 -3.90 11.99
CA PRO A 20 -9.33 -5.22 12.62
C PRO A 20 -9.57 -6.36 11.61
N VAL A 21 -8.75 -6.43 10.57
CA VAL A 21 -8.88 -7.40 9.47
C VAL A 21 -7.49 -7.96 9.10
N PRO A 22 -7.40 -9.16 8.52
CA PRO A 22 -6.15 -9.61 7.90
C PRO A 22 -5.77 -8.65 6.76
N VAL A 23 -4.50 -8.62 6.35
CA VAL A 23 -4.06 -7.79 5.20
C VAL A 23 -4.65 -8.31 3.89
N TYR A 24 -4.64 -9.63 3.72
CA TYR A 24 -5.26 -10.34 2.60
C TYR A 24 -6.25 -11.37 3.16
N ALA A 25 -7.42 -11.47 2.56
CA ALA A 25 -8.29 -12.62 2.78
C ALA A 25 -7.85 -13.82 1.92
N ASP A 26 -8.34 -15.02 2.22
CA ASP A 26 -8.07 -16.17 1.35
C ASP A 26 -8.91 -16.12 0.05
N ARG A 27 -10.06 -15.43 0.07
CA ARG A 27 -10.97 -15.29 -1.07
C ARG A 27 -11.61 -13.89 -1.15
N PRO A 28 -12.01 -13.43 -2.36
CA PRO A 28 -12.68 -12.14 -2.53
C PRO A 28 -13.96 -11.99 -1.70
N GLU A 29 -14.77 -13.04 -1.57
CA GLU A 29 -16.02 -12.97 -0.81
C GLU A 29 -15.77 -12.80 0.70
N GLN A 30 -14.67 -13.37 1.20
CA GLN A 30 -14.26 -13.17 2.60
C GLN A 30 -13.74 -11.74 2.81
N ARG A 31 -13.00 -11.20 1.85
CA ARG A 31 -12.59 -9.79 1.85
C ARG A 31 -13.82 -8.90 1.95
N ASP A 32 -14.84 -9.13 1.13
CA ASP A 32 -16.08 -8.33 1.17
C ASP A 32 -16.83 -8.50 2.50
N ALA A 33 -16.88 -9.71 3.05
CA ALA A 33 -17.45 -9.95 4.37
C ALA A 33 -16.72 -9.17 5.46
N PHE A 34 -15.37 -9.20 5.51
CA PHE A 34 -14.57 -8.41 6.45
C PHE A 34 -14.81 -6.91 6.27
N MET A 35 -14.71 -6.42 5.03
CA MET A 35 -14.86 -5.00 4.74
C MET A 35 -16.27 -4.50 5.05
N SER A 36 -17.31 -5.33 4.97
CA SER A 36 -18.69 -4.95 5.30
C SER A 36 -18.98 -4.78 6.79
N GLN A 37 -18.09 -5.23 7.68
CA GLN A 37 -18.31 -5.14 9.12
C GLN A 37 -18.35 -3.69 9.60
N ARG A 38 -19.28 -3.36 10.49
CA ARG A 38 -19.47 -2.00 11.02
C ARG A 38 -18.19 -1.40 11.61
N SER A 39 -17.46 -2.18 12.41
CA SER A 39 -16.18 -1.75 13.00
C SER A 39 -15.14 -1.38 11.94
N VAL A 40 -15.10 -2.11 10.83
CA VAL A 40 -14.17 -1.87 9.71
C VAL A 40 -14.60 -0.62 8.93
N GLN A 41 -15.90 -0.52 8.62
CA GLN A 41 -16.48 0.65 7.96
C GLN A 41 -16.24 1.94 8.75
N ASP A 42 -16.35 1.91 10.08
CA ASP A 42 -16.10 3.07 10.94
C ASP A 42 -14.64 3.56 10.85
N VAL A 43 -13.66 2.64 10.81
CA VAL A 43 -12.25 3.00 10.63
C VAL A 43 -11.98 3.54 9.23
N VAL A 44 -12.51 2.89 8.19
CA VAL A 44 -12.38 3.37 6.80
C VAL A 44 -13.02 4.76 6.63
N PHE A 45 -14.19 4.99 7.22
CA PHE A 45 -14.86 6.29 7.20
C PHE A 45 -14.02 7.40 7.87
N ARG A 46 -13.37 7.10 9.01
CA ARG A 46 -12.43 8.03 9.64
C ARG A 46 -11.21 8.30 8.75
N ALA A 47 -10.63 7.25 8.17
CA ALA A 47 -9.47 7.36 7.28
C ALA A 47 -9.76 8.22 6.03
N ARG A 48 -10.96 8.12 5.44
CA ARG A 48 -11.39 8.98 4.31
C ARG A 48 -11.39 10.47 4.65
N ARG A 49 -11.50 10.83 5.92
CA ARG A 49 -11.52 12.22 6.41
C ARG A 49 -10.14 12.70 6.88
N ALA A 50 -9.10 11.89 6.72
CA ALA A 50 -7.75 12.27 7.08
C ALA A 50 -7.28 13.47 6.24
N ASN A 51 -6.57 14.40 6.86
CA ASN A 51 -5.92 15.49 6.14
C ASN A 51 -4.60 15.03 5.49
N ILE A 52 -3.98 13.99 6.05
CA ILE A 52 -2.68 13.47 5.64
C ILE A 52 -2.74 11.94 5.59
N ALA A 53 -2.27 11.35 4.50
CA ALA A 53 -1.90 9.94 4.43
C ALA A 53 -0.38 9.79 4.39
N VAL A 54 0.17 8.93 5.25
CA VAL A 54 1.59 8.56 5.21
C VAL A 54 1.69 7.15 4.68
N LEU A 55 2.30 6.99 3.51
CA LEU A 55 2.35 5.74 2.75
C LEU A 55 3.79 5.32 2.50
N SER A 56 3.97 4.05 2.16
CA SER A 56 5.20 3.50 1.60
C SER A 56 4.86 2.54 0.46
N VAL A 57 5.86 2.21 -0.35
CA VAL A 57 5.75 1.20 -1.42
C VAL A 57 6.63 -0.01 -1.13
N GLY A 58 6.14 -1.18 -1.58
CA GLY A 58 6.88 -2.44 -1.60
C GLY A 58 7.35 -2.77 -3.01
N ALA A 59 8.59 -3.27 -3.13
CA ALA A 59 9.13 -3.80 -4.38
C ALA A 59 9.12 -5.32 -4.37
N PHE A 60 9.27 -5.93 -5.55
CA PHE A 60 9.36 -7.37 -5.75
C PHE A 60 10.70 -8.01 -5.32
N SER A 61 11.48 -7.35 -4.46
CA SER A 61 12.73 -7.95 -4.01
C SER A 61 12.45 -9.24 -3.22
N GLY A 62 13.31 -10.25 -3.35
CA GLY A 62 13.19 -11.52 -2.62
C GLY A 62 13.20 -11.38 -1.09
N ASN A 63 13.52 -10.18 -0.58
CA ASN A 63 13.44 -9.80 0.82
C ASN A 63 12.21 -8.94 1.16
N SER A 64 11.25 -8.80 0.24
CA SER A 64 10.08 -7.96 0.46
C SER A 64 9.26 -8.52 1.64
N PRO A 65 8.79 -7.65 2.56
CA PRO A 65 7.94 -8.08 3.67
C PRO A 65 6.75 -8.94 3.22
N ILE A 66 6.10 -8.57 2.12
CA ILE A 66 4.92 -9.28 1.61
C ILE A 66 5.26 -10.71 1.16
N ALA A 67 6.42 -10.93 0.53
CA ALA A 67 6.89 -12.27 0.20
C ALA A 67 7.28 -13.07 1.46
N ASN A 68 7.90 -12.41 2.44
CA ASN A 68 8.44 -13.06 3.64
C ASN A 68 7.39 -13.41 4.70
N TYR A 69 6.29 -12.66 4.79
CA TYR A 69 5.24 -12.90 5.77
C TYR A 69 4.22 -13.97 5.32
N GLY A 70 4.40 -14.55 4.13
CA GLY A 70 3.56 -15.66 3.64
C GLY A 70 2.12 -15.24 3.30
N PHE A 71 1.88 -13.95 3.07
CA PHE A 71 0.54 -13.43 2.75
C PHE A 71 0.06 -13.85 1.36
N ILE A 72 0.98 -14.09 0.44
CA ILE A 72 0.73 -14.52 -0.93
C ILE A 72 1.67 -15.66 -1.28
N LYS A 73 1.21 -16.55 -2.16
CA LYS A 73 2.03 -17.68 -2.60
C LYS A 73 3.12 -17.18 -3.58
N PRO A 74 4.29 -17.83 -3.63
CA PRO A 74 5.31 -17.51 -4.63
C PRO A 74 4.78 -17.53 -6.06
N SER A 75 3.91 -18.48 -6.41
CA SER A 75 3.30 -18.57 -7.74
C SER A 75 2.42 -17.35 -8.07
N GLU A 76 1.66 -16.84 -7.09
CA GLU A 76 0.83 -15.64 -7.28
C GLU A 76 1.69 -14.40 -7.48
N LEU A 77 2.87 -14.34 -6.84
CA LEU A 77 3.84 -13.27 -7.06
C LEU A 77 4.41 -13.32 -8.48
N GLU A 78 4.76 -14.51 -8.97
CA GLU A 78 5.22 -14.73 -10.36
C GLU A 78 4.12 -14.35 -11.37
N GLU A 79 2.87 -14.72 -11.11
CA GLU A 79 1.72 -14.33 -11.93
C GLU A 79 1.53 -12.81 -11.99
N LEU A 80 1.65 -12.13 -10.84
CA LEU A 80 1.59 -10.66 -10.77
C LEU A 80 2.73 -10.00 -11.57
N GLN A 81 3.96 -10.50 -11.44
CA GLN A 81 5.11 -10.01 -12.22
C GLN A 81 4.89 -10.23 -13.72
N ALA A 82 4.41 -11.41 -14.12
CA ALA A 82 4.07 -11.72 -15.51
C ALA A 82 2.95 -10.83 -16.05
N ALA A 83 2.03 -10.40 -15.19
CA ALA A 83 0.97 -9.44 -15.51
C ALA A 83 1.46 -7.97 -15.57
N GLY A 84 2.74 -7.71 -15.29
CA GLY A 84 3.36 -6.39 -15.40
C GLY A 84 3.39 -5.57 -14.10
N ALA A 85 3.13 -6.20 -12.96
CA ALA A 85 3.27 -5.53 -11.67
C ALA A 85 4.72 -5.08 -11.45
N VAL A 86 4.90 -3.87 -10.89
CA VAL A 86 6.23 -3.35 -10.49
C VAL A 86 6.44 -3.23 -8.98
N GLY A 87 5.36 -3.32 -8.21
CA GLY A 87 5.38 -3.43 -6.75
C GLY A 87 3.98 -3.22 -6.19
N ASP A 88 3.90 -2.84 -4.92
CA ASP A 88 2.63 -2.56 -4.25
C ASP A 88 2.60 -1.21 -3.53
N ILE A 89 1.39 -0.68 -3.39
CA ILE A 89 1.04 0.44 -2.52
C ILE A 89 -0.25 0.10 -1.78
N LEU A 90 -0.27 0.29 -0.46
CA LEU A 90 -1.40 -0.17 0.38
C LEU A 90 -1.76 -1.65 0.14
N CYS A 91 -0.76 -2.49 -0.14
CA CYS A 91 -0.93 -3.91 -0.47
C CYS A 91 -1.65 -4.19 -1.80
N TYR A 92 -1.96 -3.17 -2.60
CA TYR A 92 -2.42 -3.35 -3.98
C TYR A 92 -1.22 -3.36 -4.92
N PHE A 93 -1.07 -4.45 -5.68
CA PHE A 93 -0.06 -4.55 -6.72
C PHE A 93 -0.43 -3.67 -7.92
N ILE A 94 0.54 -2.88 -8.39
CA ILE A 94 0.35 -1.86 -9.42
C ILE A 94 1.30 -2.05 -10.62
N ASP A 95 0.84 -1.65 -11.81
CA ASP A 95 1.66 -1.56 -13.03
C ASP A 95 2.58 -0.32 -13.02
N VAL A 96 3.35 -0.13 -14.10
CA VAL A 96 4.26 1.02 -14.28
C VAL A 96 3.52 2.36 -14.35
N GLU A 97 2.24 2.36 -14.76
CA GLU A 97 1.35 3.52 -14.73
C GLU A 97 0.68 3.74 -13.37
N GLY A 98 0.99 2.91 -12.36
CA GLY A 98 0.45 3.00 -11.01
C GLY A 98 -0.99 2.51 -10.86
N ARG A 99 -1.53 1.79 -11.84
CA ARG A 99 -2.88 1.24 -11.81
C ARG A 99 -2.87 -0.16 -11.18
N PRO A 100 -3.92 -0.53 -10.42
CA PRO A 100 -4.03 -1.89 -9.89
C PRO A 100 -4.04 -2.93 -11.01
N ILE A 101 -3.23 -3.96 -10.86
CA ILE A 101 -3.27 -5.14 -11.73
C ILE A 101 -4.61 -5.86 -11.53
N ASP A 102 -5.27 -6.26 -12.62
CA ASP A 102 -6.46 -7.11 -12.54
C ASP A 102 -6.06 -8.55 -12.22
N HIS A 103 -5.90 -8.83 -10.93
CA HIS A 103 -5.46 -10.12 -10.40
C HIS A 103 -6.24 -10.50 -9.14
N GLU A 104 -6.42 -11.79 -8.88
CA GLU A 104 -7.17 -12.29 -7.71
C GLU A 104 -6.57 -11.77 -6.40
N VAL A 105 -5.24 -11.69 -6.27
CA VAL A 105 -4.55 -11.13 -5.10
C VAL A 105 -5.08 -9.74 -4.73
N ASN A 106 -5.24 -8.84 -5.70
CA ASN A 106 -5.75 -7.50 -5.46
C ASN A 106 -7.22 -7.48 -5.02
N ARG A 107 -8.02 -8.47 -5.47
CA ARG A 107 -9.42 -8.65 -5.04
C ARG A 107 -9.55 -9.17 -3.61
N ARG A 108 -8.46 -9.71 -3.05
CA ARG A 108 -8.38 -10.21 -1.66
C ARG A 108 -7.84 -9.19 -0.66
N VAL A 109 -7.45 -7.99 -1.11
CA VAL A 109 -6.88 -6.94 -0.24
C VAL A 109 -7.94 -6.36 0.70
N CYS A 110 -7.62 -6.40 1.99
CA CYS A 110 -8.38 -5.86 3.10
C CYS A 110 -7.68 -4.61 3.65
N ALA A 111 -7.71 -3.52 2.88
CA ALA A 111 -7.05 -2.27 3.23
C ALA A 111 -7.95 -1.07 2.87
N PHE A 112 -7.47 0.13 3.18
CA PHE A 112 -8.08 1.36 2.68
C PHE A 112 -8.17 1.31 1.14
N PRO A 113 -9.34 1.59 0.53
CA PRO A 113 -9.49 1.47 -0.92
C PRO A 113 -8.56 2.44 -1.67
N LEU A 114 -7.82 1.92 -2.66
CA LEU A 114 -6.81 2.72 -3.35
C LEU A 114 -7.42 3.96 -4.06
N GLN A 115 -8.61 3.82 -4.61
CA GLN A 115 -9.31 4.92 -5.28
C GLN A 115 -9.68 6.07 -4.33
N ASP A 116 -9.89 5.77 -3.04
CA ASP A 116 -10.28 6.76 -2.02
C ASP A 116 -9.07 7.60 -1.58
N LEU A 117 -7.83 7.24 -1.97
CA LEU A 117 -6.65 8.08 -1.71
C LEU A 117 -6.76 9.45 -2.37
N SER A 118 -7.50 9.54 -3.49
CA SER A 118 -7.67 10.79 -4.23
C SER A 118 -8.43 11.87 -3.45
N ASP A 119 -9.17 11.49 -2.41
CA ASP A 119 -9.92 12.38 -1.51
C ASP A 119 -9.04 12.95 -0.39
N ILE A 120 -7.87 12.36 -0.12
CA ILE A 120 -6.98 12.81 0.95
C ILE A 120 -6.17 14.01 0.47
N PRO A 121 -6.22 15.17 1.16
CA PRO A 121 -5.60 16.41 0.68
C PRO A 121 -4.07 16.37 0.51
N SER A 122 -3.37 15.59 1.35
CA SER A 122 -1.92 15.50 1.33
C SER A 122 -1.48 14.05 1.50
N ILE A 123 -0.72 13.55 0.53
CA ILE A 123 -0.13 12.22 0.58
C ILE A 123 1.38 12.36 0.71
N ILE A 124 1.92 11.85 1.81
CA ILE A 124 3.36 11.76 2.08
C ILE A 124 3.80 10.34 1.76
N LEU A 125 4.63 10.18 0.73
CA LEU A 125 5.26 8.90 0.41
C LEU A 125 6.64 8.83 1.05
N VAL A 126 6.86 7.85 1.91
CA VAL A 126 8.15 7.59 2.57
C VAL A 126 8.68 6.26 2.08
N SER A 127 9.66 6.29 1.17
CA SER A 127 10.25 5.10 0.57
C SER A 127 11.61 5.42 -0.03
N GLY A 128 12.52 4.43 -0.03
CA GLY A 128 13.87 4.56 -0.54
C GLY A 128 14.46 3.19 -0.89
N GLY A 129 15.62 3.20 -1.55
CA GLY A 129 16.28 2.03 -2.12
C GLY A 129 16.14 1.94 -3.65
N GLN A 130 17.22 1.54 -4.31
CA GLN A 130 17.25 1.37 -5.78
C GLN A 130 16.22 0.34 -6.26
N ASP A 131 15.96 -0.71 -5.48
CA ASP A 131 14.99 -1.76 -5.81
C ASP A 131 13.55 -1.23 -5.85
N LYS A 132 13.27 -0.08 -5.23
CA LYS A 132 11.94 0.54 -5.19
C LYS A 132 11.70 1.61 -6.23
N VAL A 133 12.72 2.00 -7.02
CA VAL A 133 12.59 3.11 -7.97
C VAL A 133 11.43 2.92 -8.96
N ALA A 134 11.23 1.70 -9.47
CA ALA A 134 10.14 1.42 -10.41
C ALA A 134 8.75 1.63 -9.78
N VAL A 135 8.49 1.03 -8.61
CA VAL A 135 7.21 1.19 -7.90
C VAL A 135 7.02 2.60 -7.35
N MET A 136 8.08 3.28 -6.91
CA MET A 136 8.01 4.67 -6.50
C MET A 136 7.59 5.56 -7.67
N ARG A 137 8.17 5.35 -8.86
CA ARG A 137 7.78 6.09 -10.08
C ARG A 137 6.32 5.85 -10.44
N ALA A 138 5.87 4.60 -10.39
CA ALA A 138 4.48 4.23 -10.64
C ALA A 138 3.51 4.88 -9.64
N ALA A 139 3.83 4.82 -8.34
CA ALA A 139 3.04 5.46 -7.29
C ALA A 139 2.97 6.98 -7.50
N LEU A 140 4.09 7.64 -7.77
CA LEU A 140 4.13 9.08 -8.04
C LEU A 140 3.34 9.49 -9.29
N ALA A 141 3.23 8.61 -10.29
CA ALA A 141 2.51 8.89 -11.53
C ALA A 141 0.97 8.87 -11.34
N ASN A 142 0.46 8.03 -10.45
CA ASN A 142 -0.98 7.79 -10.30
C ASN A 142 -1.59 8.21 -8.97
N THR A 143 -0.76 8.63 -8.02
CA THR A 143 -1.23 9.17 -6.73
C THR A 143 -0.90 10.66 -6.62
N ARG A 144 -1.73 11.41 -5.92
CA ARG A 144 -1.51 12.85 -5.65
C ARG A 144 -0.49 13.06 -4.53
N VAL A 145 0.66 12.39 -4.61
CA VAL A 145 1.75 12.56 -3.65
C VAL A 145 2.21 14.01 -3.66
N SER A 146 2.09 14.66 -2.51
CA SER A 146 2.48 16.05 -2.27
C SER A 146 3.88 16.15 -1.68
N VAL A 147 4.31 15.12 -0.95
CA VAL A 147 5.62 15.06 -0.30
C VAL A 147 6.24 13.69 -0.52
N LEU A 148 7.48 13.67 -1.02
CA LEU A 148 8.32 12.47 -1.10
C LEU A 148 9.46 12.58 -0.09
N ILE A 149 9.62 11.56 0.75
CA ILE A 149 10.77 11.37 1.62
C ILE A 149 11.50 10.11 1.15
N THR A 150 12.73 10.27 0.65
CA THR A 150 13.56 9.22 0.05
C THR A 150 15.04 9.41 0.36
N ASP A 151 15.84 8.36 0.18
CA ASP A 151 17.30 8.44 0.18
C ASP A 151 17.86 8.96 -1.17
N GLU A 152 19.15 9.29 -1.17
CA GLU A 152 19.88 9.85 -2.32
C GLU A 152 19.90 8.90 -3.52
N ASP A 153 20.03 7.60 -3.28
CA ASP A 153 20.14 6.60 -4.33
C ASP A 153 18.82 6.49 -5.10
N ALA A 154 17.70 6.29 -4.40
CA ALA A 154 16.38 6.29 -5.02
C ALA A 154 16.05 7.65 -5.67
N ALA A 155 16.46 8.78 -5.09
CA ALA A 155 16.30 10.09 -5.71
C ALA A 155 17.02 10.19 -7.06
N LYS A 156 18.28 9.74 -7.15
CA LYS A 156 19.02 9.67 -8.41
C LYS A 156 18.33 8.77 -9.43
N GLY A 157 17.85 7.60 -8.99
CA GLY A 157 17.12 6.66 -9.86
C GLY A 157 15.79 7.24 -10.39
N LEU A 158 15.08 8.02 -9.58
CA LEU A 158 13.86 8.71 -10.01
C LEU A 158 14.14 9.82 -11.03
N LEU A 159 15.27 10.53 -10.91
CA LEU A 159 15.68 11.61 -11.80
C LEU A 159 16.29 11.11 -13.11
N SER A 160 16.87 9.91 -13.14
CA SER A 160 17.34 9.29 -14.38
C SER A 160 16.14 8.97 -15.28
N ARG A 161 16.26 9.36 -16.56
CA ARG A 161 15.26 9.13 -17.61
C ARG A 161 15.26 7.69 -18.08
#